data_AF-A0A2X3BLF6-F1
#
_entry.id   AF-A0A2X3BLF6-F1
#
_cell.length_a   1.000
_cell.length_b   1.000
_cell.length_c   1.000
_cell.angle_alpha   90.00
_cell.angle_beta   90.00
_cell.angle_gamma   90.00
#
_symmetry.space_group_name_H-M   'P 1'
#
loop_
_entity.id
_entity.type
_entity.pdbx_description
1 polymer ?
#
loop_
_entity_poly.entity_id
_entity_poly.type
_entity_poly.pdbx_seq_one_letter_code
_entity_poly.pdbx_strand_id
1 'polypeptide(L)'
;MLHKKTRTDELARRAPLGNLKPGRISATLPVPSHIDRPEYMFHDGPERVTASDVKARKTIEKIRQAGRIAADAIVETAKHIAPGVTTDALDRVAHEFICDHGAYPSCPGLYGIPQIYLYLGQ
;
A
#
# COMPACT_ATOMS: atom_id res chain seq x y z
N MET A 1 -19.92 25.73 15.49
CA MET A 1 -19.17 25.88 14.22
C MET A 1 -19.73 24.88 13.22
N LEU A 2 -20.37 25.36 12.15
CA LEU A 2 -20.96 24.51 11.12
C LEU A 2 -19.86 23.76 10.36
N HIS A 3 -19.89 22.43 10.41
CA HIS A 3 -19.14 21.60 9.47
C HIS A 3 -19.69 21.89 8.06
N LYS A 4 -18.95 22.68 7.28
CA LYS A 4 -19.24 22.89 5.86
C LYS A 4 -19.03 21.55 5.14
N LYS A 5 -20.12 20.83 4.91
CA LYS A 5 -20.20 19.66 4.05
C LYS A 5 -19.44 19.96 2.75
N THR A 6 -18.32 19.29 2.54
CA THR A 6 -17.45 19.60 1.40
C THR A 6 -18.00 18.88 0.16
N ARG A 7 -17.79 19.42 -1.05
CA ARG A 7 -18.27 18.80 -2.32
C ARG A 7 -17.85 17.32 -2.46
N THR A 8 -16.73 16.96 -1.83
CA THR A 8 -16.22 15.59 -1.73
C THR A 8 -17.15 14.66 -0.94
N ASP A 9 -17.77 15.14 0.15
CA ASP A 9 -18.73 14.37 0.96
C ASP A 9 -20.02 14.07 0.20
N GLU A 10 -20.43 14.95 -0.72
CA GLU A 10 -21.60 14.73 -1.57
C GLU A 10 -21.34 13.73 -2.69
N LEU A 11 -20.13 13.74 -3.26
CA LEU A 11 -19.73 12.78 -4.29
C LEU A 11 -19.55 11.37 -3.71
N ALA A 12 -18.96 11.26 -2.51
CA ALA A 12 -18.78 9.97 -1.82
C ALA A 12 -20.11 9.27 -1.49
N ARG A 13 -21.20 10.04 -1.26
CA ARG A 13 -22.54 9.52 -0.95
C ARG A 13 -23.31 8.97 -2.15
N ARG A 14 -22.79 9.11 -3.38
CA ARG A 14 -23.47 8.64 -4.60
C ARG A 14 -23.34 7.14 -4.81
N ALA A 15 -22.36 6.49 -4.18
CA ALA A 15 -22.26 5.04 -4.19
C ALA A 15 -23.31 4.45 -3.24
N PRO A 16 -24.03 3.38 -3.62
CA PRO A 16 -24.87 2.65 -2.68
C PRO A 16 -23.99 2.20 -1.51
N LEU A 17 -24.34 2.64 -0.30
CA LEU A 17 -23.65 2.24 0.91
C LEU A 17 -23.95 0.75 1.12
N GLY A 18 -22.99 -0.10 0.78
CA GLY A 18 -23.07 -1.54 1.05
C GLY A 18 -23.16 -1.82 2.56
N ASN A 19 -23.21 -3.10 2.92
CA ASN A 19 -23.24 -3.55 4.32
C ASN A 19 -21.85 -3.53 4.99
N LEU A 20 -20.80 -3.14 4.27
CA LEU A 20 -19.43 -3.12 4.78
C LEU A 20 -19.26 -1.99 5.81
N LYS A 21 -18.75 -2.35 6.98
CA LYS A 21 -18.32 -1.41 8.02
C LYS A 21 -16.80 -1.43 8.13
N PRO A 22 -16.13 -0.28 8.35
CA PRO A 22 -14.70 -0.26 8.61
C PRO A 22 -14.32 -1.24 9.73
N GLY A 23 -13.32 -2.08 9.47
CA GLY A 23 -12.75 -2.96 10.48
C GLY A 23 -11.82 -2.22 11.45
N ARG A 24 -11.31 -2.95 12.44
CA ARG A 24 -10.25 -2.42 13.32
C ARG A 24 -8.92 -2.48 12.58
N ILE A 25 -8.23 -1.34 12.50
CA ILE A 25 -6.89 -1.22 11.93
C ILE A 25 -5.86 -1.56 13.02
N SER A 26 -4.90 -2.43 12.71
CA SER A 26 -3.81 -2.79 13.61
C SER A 26 -2.68 -1.75 13.60
N ALA A 27 -1.71 -1.88 14.50
CA ALA A 27 -0.51 -1.04 14.46
C ALA A 27 0.34 -1.36 13.22
N THR A 28 1.06 -0.37 12.71
CA THR A 28 1.96 -0.54 11.57
C THR A 28 3.03 -1.60 11.85
N LEU A 29 3.21 -2.51 10.90
CA LEU A 29 4.20 -3.58 10.98
C LEU A 29 5.62 -3.03 10.81
N PRO A 30 6.60 -3.49 11.60
CA PRO A 30 7.97 -3.03 11.47
C PRO A 30 8.61 -3.52 10.18
N VAL A 31 9.43 -2.66 9.56
CA VAL A 31 10.28 -3.04 8.43
C VAL A 31 11.73 -3.21 8.93
N PRO A 32 12.40 -4.34 8.62
CA PRO A 32 13.79 -4.56 8.99
C PRO A 32 14.72 -3.40 8.63
N SER A 33 15.69 -3.10 9.50
CA SER A 33 16.58 -1.94 9.35
C SER A 33 17.50 -1.98 8.13
N HIS A 34 17.79 -3.17 7.60
CA HIS A 34 18.67 -3.39 6.46
C HIS A 34 17.99 -3.13 5.10
N ILE A 35 16.67 -2.90 5.08
CA ILE A 35 15.92 -2.57 3.87
C ILE A 35 15.97 -1.05 3.67
N ASP A 36 16.41 -0.64 2.48
CA ASP A 36 16.46 0.77 2.11
C ASP A 36 15.06 1.40 2.14
N ARG A 37 14.91 2.51 2.86
CA ARG A 37 13.65 3.26 2.94
C ARG A 37 13.57 4.29 1.82
N PRO A 38 12.38 4.48 1.23
CA PRO A 38 12.19 5.48 0.19
C PRO A 38 12.30 6.90 0.74
N GLU A 39 12.68 7.84 -0.12
CA GLU A 39 13.01 9.22 0.25
C GLU A 39 11.86 9.98 0.93
N TYR A 40 10.62 9.71 0.53
CA TYR A 40 9.42 10.34 1.09
C TYR A 40 9.22 10.09 2.58
N MET A 41 9.90 9.10 3.18
CA MET A 41 9.86 8.87 4.62
C MET A 41 10.61 9.94 5.42
N PHE A 42 11.40 10.78 4.76
CA PHE A 42 12.31 11.72 5.41
C PHE A 42 11.96 13.20 5.15
N HIS A 43 10.86 13.49 4.44
CA HIS A 43 10.43 14.86 4.16
C HIS A 43 8.90 15.00 4.07
N ASP A 44 8.37 16.18 4.40
CA ASP A 44 6.95 16.51 4.27
C ASP A 44 6.63 17.16 2.91
N GLY A 45 5.49 16.79 2.32
CA GLY A 45 4.96 17.39 1.09
C GLY A 45 5.19 16.60 -0.20
N PRO A 46 4.61 17.04 -1.33
CA PRO A 46 4.71 16.33 -2.60
C PRO A 46 6.15 16.37 -3.14
N GLU A 47 6.64 15.20 -3.54
CA GLU A 47 7.96 15.06 -4.17
C GLU A 47 8.02 15.90 -5.46
N ARG A 48 9.07 16.72 -5.60
CA ARG A 48 9.37 17.39 -6.87
C ARG A 48 10.18 16.45 -7.75
N VAL A 49 9.48 15.59 -8.47
CA VAL A 49 10.09 14.67 -9.43
C VAL A 49 10.65 15.48 -10.61
N THR A 50 11.95 15.70 -10.62
CA THR A 50 12.69 16.33 -11.73
C THR A 50 13.32 15.30 -12.68
N ALA A 51 13.20 14.00 -12.33
CA ALA A 51 13.74 12.91 -13.11
C ALA A 51 12.98 12.70 -14.42
N SER A 52 13.71 12.40 -15.50
CA SER A 52 13.10 12.05 -16.79
C SER A 52 12.20 10.81 -16.68
N ASP A 53 11.09 10.81 -17.40
CA ASP A 53 10.24 9.61 -17.57
C ASP A 53 10.94 8.51 -18.40
N VAL A 54 11.94 8.87 -19.19
CA VAL A 54 12.78 7.91 -19.91
C VAL A 54 13.82 7.34 -18.95
N LYS A 55 13.61 6.09 -18.52
CA LYS A 55 14.48 5.42 -17.56
C LYS A 55 15.65 4.72 -18.27
N ALA A 56 16.84 4.82 -17.68
CA ALA A 56 17.99 4.03 -18.13
C ALA A 56 17.73 2.53 -17.95
N ARG A 57 18.40 1.69 -18.76
CA ARG A 57 18.24 0.23 -18.72
C ARG A 57 18.40 -0.36 -17.31
N LYS A 58 19.40 0.10 -16.55
CA LYS A 58 19.62 -0.34 -15.15
C LYS A 58 18.42 -0.06 -14.25
N THR A 59 17.76 1.08 -14.43
CA THR A 59 16.55 1.44 -13.68
C THR A 59 15.37 0.57 -14.10
N ILE A 60 15.22 0.29 -15.40
CA ILE A 60 14.19 -0.61 -15.92
C ILE A 60 14.34 -2.02 -15.32
N GLU A 61 15.56 -2.55 -15.21
CA GLU A 61 15.78 -3.86 -14.57
C GLU A 61 15.38 -3.86 -13.09
N LYS A 62 15.66 -2.79 -12.35
CA LYS A 62 15.21 -2.64 -10.96
C LYS A 62 13.68 -2.61 -10.86
N ILE A 63 13.02 -1.86 -11.74
CA ILE A 63 11.54 -1.80 -11.79
C ILE A 63 10.97 -3.18 -12.09
N ARG A 64 11.56 -3.93 -13.02
CA ARG A 64 11.13 -5.29 -13.36
C ARG A 64 11.26 -6.23 -12.17
N GLN A 65 12.36 -6.18 -11.44
CA GLN A 65 12.55 -6.98 -10.22
C GLN A 65 11.53 -6.64 -9.14
N ALA A 66 11.31 -5.35 -8.88
CA ALA A 66 10.32 -4.90 -7.90
C ALA A 66 8.90 -5.35 -8.28
N GLY A 67 8.52 -5.21 -9.55
CA GLY A 67 7.23 -5.67 -10.06
C GLY A 67 7.03 -7.18 -9.93
N ARG A 68 8.10 -7.97 -10.09
CA ARG A 68 8.05 -9.43 -9.89
C ARG A 68 7.79 -9.79 -8.43
N ILE A 69 8.50 -9.16 -7.50
CA ILE A 69 8.28 -9.36 -6.04
C ILE A 69 6.84 -9.00 -5.67
N ALA A 70 6.32 -7.88 -6.20
CA ALA A 70 4.94 -7.48 -5.94
C ALA A 70 3.92 -8.50 -6.49
N ALA A 71 4.14 -9.02 -7.69
CA ALA A 71 3.28 -10.05 -8.28
C ALA A 71 3.33 -11.35 -7.47
N ASP A 72 4.52 -11.78 -7.05
CA ASP A 72 4.69 -12.99 -6.24
C ASP A 72 4.05 -12.82 -4.86
N ALA A 73 4.11 -11.62 -4.26
CA ALA A 73 3.43 -11.30 -3.01
C ALA A 73 1.90 -11.44 -3.13
N ILE A 74 1.31 -10.97 -4.23
CA ILE A 74 -0.13 -11.14 -4.51
C ILE A 74 -0.49 -12.63 -4.54
N VAL A 75 0.31 -13.42 -5.27
CA VAL A 75 0.09 -14.86 -5.40
C VAL A 75 0.22 -15.57 -4.05
N GLU A 76 1.20 -15.18 -3.23
CA GLU A 76 1.37 -15.73 -1.90
C GLU A 76 0.18 -15.39 -1.00
N THR A 77 -0.17 -14.10 -0.88
CA THR A 77 -1.31 -13.65 -0.07
C THR A 77 -2.61 -14.33 -0.50
N ALA A 78 -2.81 -14.55 -1.80
CA ALA A 78 -4.01 -15.23 -2.31
C ALA A 78 -4.22 -16.64 -1.75
N LYS A 79 -3.14 -17.36 -1.40
CA LYS A 79 -3.23 -18.70 -0.79
C LYS A 79 -3.87 -18.69 0.60
N HIS A 80 -3.87 -17.54 1.27
CA HIS A 80 -4.42 -17.36 2.61
C HIS A 80 -5.86 -16.86 2.61
N ILE A 81 -6.46 -16.61 1.42
CA ILE A 81 -7.84 -16.13 1.32
C ILE A 81 -8.80 -17.28 1.66
N ALA A 82 -9.46 -17.14 2.81
CA ALA A 82 -10.50 -18.06 3.26
C ALA A 82 -11.58 -17.31 4.05
N PRO A 83 -12.83 -17.83 4.12
CA PRO A 83 -13.86 -17.25 4.97
C PRO A 83 -13.40 -17.11 6.42
N GLY A 84 -13.63 -15.93 7.02
CA GLY A 84 -13.22 -15.62 8.39
C GLY A 84 -11.81 -15.05 8.53
N VAL A 85 -10.99 -15.07 7.47
CA VAL A 85 -9.68 -14.41 7.46
C VAL A 85 -9.88 -12.90 7.30
N THR A 86 -9.19 -12.11 8.15
CA THR A 86 -9.27 -10.65 8.11
C THR A 86 -8.33 -10.08 7.05
N THR A 87 -8.67 -8.91 6.51
CA THR A 87 -7.77 -8.17 5.61
C THR A 87 -6.44 -7.81 6.30
N ASP A 88 -6.46 -7.61 7.63
CA ASP A 88 -5.25 -7.40 8.44
C ASP A 88 -4.31 -8.62 8.45
N ALA A 89 -4.88 -9.84 8.46
CA ALA A 89 -4.08 -11.05 8.37
C ALA A 89 -3.44 -11.20 6.98
N LEU A 90 -4.17 -10.84 5.92
CA LEU A 90 -3.65 -10.84 4.55
C LEU A 90 -2.55 -9.78 4.34
N ASP A 91 -2.74 -8.58 4.91
CA ASP A 91 -1.74 -7.50 4.92
C ASP A 91 -0.43 -7.97 5.57
N ARG A 92 -0.50 -8.67 6.70
CA ARG A 92 0.68 -9.24 7.36
C ARG A 92 1.44 -10.22 6.48
N VAL A 93 0.74 -11.14 5.80
CA VAL A 93 1.37 -12.09 4.87
C VAL A 93 2.08 -11.35 3.73
N ALA A 94 1.43 -10.33 3.15
CA ALA A 94 2.03 -9.54 2.09
C ALA A 94 3.27 -8.76 2.58
N HIS A 95 3.19 -8.15 3.77
CA HIS A 95 4.27 -7.39 4.39
C HIS A 95 5.49 -8.27 4.66
N GLU A 96 5.28 -9.43 5.27
CA GLU A 96 6.34 -10.41 5.57
C GLU A 96 7.01 -10.88 4.28
N PHE A 97 6.23 -11.28 3.27
CA PHE A 97 6.76 -11.71 1.99
C PHE A 97 7.63 -10.64 1.33
N ILE A 98 7.16 -9.39 1.29
CA ILE A 98 7.91 -8.27 0.70
C ILE A 98 9.22 -8.02 1.45
N CYS A 99 9.19 -8.04 2.78
CA CYS A 99 10.38 -7.85 3.61
C CYS A 99 11.39 -8.99 3.45
N ASP A 100 10.93 -10.24 3.37
CA ASP A 100 11.79 -11.41 3.17
C ASP A 100 12.52 -11.38 1.82
N HIS A 101 11.96 -10.68 0.83
CA HIS A 101 12.58 -10.44 -0.47
C HIS A 101 13.44 -9.17 -0.52
N GLY A 102 13.71 -8.54 0.63
CA GLY A 102 14.55 -7.35 0.76
C GLY A 102 13.94 -6.09 0.14
N ALA A 103 12.63 -6.09 -0.10
CA ALA A 103 11.92 -4.96 -0.66
C ALA A 103 11.18 -4.18 0.43
N TYR A 104 11.03 -2.87 0.25
CA TYR A 104 10.24 -2.03 1.15
C TYR A 104 8.76 -2.07 0.73
N PRO A 105 7.82 -2.41 1.63
CA PRO A 105 6.40 -2.28 1.35
C PRO A 105 6.04 -0.79 1.30
N SER A 106 5.69 -0.26 0.13
CA SER A 106 5.61 1.19 -0.11
C SER A 106 4.29 1.87 0.30
N CYS A 107 3.32 1.12 0.83
CA CYS A 107 2.03 1.68 1.24
C CYS A 107 1.96 2.25 2.68
N PRO A 108 2.67 1.72 3.69
CA PRO A 108 2.72 2.35 5.01
C PRO A 108 3.39 3.72 4.95
N GLY A 109 2.71 4.75 5.47
CA GLY A 109 3.20 6.12 5.60
C GLY A 109 2.93 7.03 4.40
N LEU A 110 2.59 6.49 3.23
CA LEU A 110 2.27 7.30 2.05
C LEU A 110 0.92 8.01 2.25
N TYR A 111 0.91 9.34 2.29
CA TYR A 111 -0.30 10.18 2.54
C TYR A 111 -1.08 9.85 3.83
N GLY A 112 -0.41 9.32 4.87
CA GLY A 112 -1.06 8.95 6.14
C GLY A 112 -1.77 7.60 6.11
N ILE A 113 -1.47 6.75 5.12
CA ILE A 113 -2.01 5.39 5.02
C ILE A 113 -1.26 4.45 5.98
N PRO A 114 -1.95 3.73 6.88
CA PRO A 114 -1.29 2.92 7.90
C PRO A 114 -0.89 1.49 7.45
N GLN A 115 -1.44 0.97 6.34
CA GLN A 115 -1.36 -0.44 5.91
C GLN A 115 -1.11 -0.60 4.40
N ILE A 116 -0.74 -1.80 3.93
CA ILE A 116 -0.57 -2.11 2.51
C ILE A 116 -1.93 -2.36 1.85
N TYR A 117 -2.28 -1.55 0.85
CA TYR A 117 -3.46 -1.80 0.04
C TYR A 117 -3.14 -2.83 -1.05
N LEU A 118 -3.57 -4.07 -0.83
CA LEU A 118 -3.92 -4.97 -1.92
C LEU A 118 -5.38 -4.68 -2.30
N TYR A 119 -5.57 -3.84 -3.32
CA TYR A 119 -6.90 -3.59 -3.88
C TYR A 119 -7.35 -4.82 -4.68
N LEU A 120 -8.08 -5.74 -4.04
CA LEU A 120 -8.84 -6.77 -4.74
C LEU A 120 -10.15 -6.15 -5.21
N GLY A 121 -10.21 -5.82 -6.49
CA GLY A 121 -11.45 -5.43 -7.14
C GLY A 121 -12.47 -6.58 -7.09
N GLN A 122 -13.66 -6.26 -6.60
CA GLN A 122 -14.91 -6.83 -7.11
C GLN A 122 -15.40 -5.89 -8.21
#